data_AF-A0A820NY78-F1
#
_entry.id   AF-A0A820NY78-F1
#
_cell.length_a   1.000
_cell.length_b   1.000
_cell.length_c   1.000
_cell.angle_alpha   90.00
_cell.angle_beta   90.00
_cell.angle_gamma   90.00
#
_symmetry.space_group_name_H-M   'P 1'
#
loop_
_entity.id
_entity.type
_entity.pdbx_description
1 polymer ?
#
loop_
_entity_poly.entity_id
_entity_poly.type
_entity_poly.pdbx_seq_one_letter_code
_entity_poly.pdbx_strand_id
1 'polypeptide(L)' 'NERSFIRYMGSLTTPPCSEGVIWTIFTNTIPINEDSVNQLRQNLMRKVYRPVQPLNNRSIFRSY' A
#
# COMPACT_ATOMS: atom_id res chain seq x y z
N ASN A 1 -16.17 -10.74 -4.84
CA ASN A 1 -15.87 -11.15 -3.45
C ASN A 1 -15.25 -9.98 -2.72
N GLU A 2 -15.90 -9.46 -1.68
CA GLU A 2 -15.46 -8.24 -0.96
C GLU A 2 -14.13 -8.39 -0.23
N ARG A 3 -13.68 -9.64 -0.03
CA ARG A 3 -12.44 -9.98 0.65
C ARG A 3 -11.30 -10.33 -0.32
N SER A 4 -11.40 -9.92 -1.59
CA SER A 4 -10.34 -10.19 -2.55
C SER A 4 -9.08 -9.36 -2.22
N PHE A 5 -7.92 -10.02 -2.23
CA PHE A 5 -6.64 -9.42 -1.86
C PHE A 5 -5.47 -10.00 -2.67
N ILE A 6 -4.36 -9.25 -2.65
CA ILE A 6 -3.04 -9.65 -3.14
C ILE A 6 -2.11 -9.72 -1.92
N ARG A 7 -1.26 -10.75 -1.84
CA ARG A 7 -0.33 -10.95 -0.73
C ARG A 7 1.09 -11.20 -1.20
N TYR A 8 2.07 -10.53 -0.58
CA TYR A 8 3.49 -10.70 -0.88
C TYR A 8 4.38 -10.37 0.32
N MET A 9 5.59 -10.93 0.34
CA MET A 9 6.64 -10.60 1.32
C MET A 9 7.35 -9.31 0.90
N GLY A 10 7.49 -8.35 1.81
CA GLY A 10 8.15 -7.08 1.57
C GLY A 10 8.83 -6.53 2.81
N SER A 11 8.90 -5.20 2.87
CA SER A 11 9.56 -4.46 3.95
C SER A 11 8.64 -3.39 4.52
N LEU A 12 9.10 -2.75 5.60
CA LEU A 12 8.59 -1.44 6.00
C LEU A 12 8.83 -0.42 4.86
N THR A 13 7.90 0.52 4.70
CA THR A 13 7.99 1.61 3.71
C THR A 13 8.67 2.87 4.27
N THR A 14 9.02 2.85 5.56
CA THR A 14 9.77 3.89 6.26
C THR A 14 11.06 3.29 6.85
N PRO A 15 12.10 4.10 7.08
CA PRO A 15 13.29 3.66 7.80
C PRO A 15 12.93 2.97 9.13
N PRO A 16 13.59 1.85 9.48
CA PRO A 16 14.80 1.30 8.88
C PRO A 16 14.58 0.39 7.64
N CYS A 17 13.37 0.36 7.07
CA CYS A 17 13.05 -0.45 5.88
C CYS A 17 13.26 -1.97 6.09
N SER A 18 13.12 -2.47 7.32
CA SER A 18 13.29 -3.89 7.64
C SER A 18 12.38 -4.78 6.80
N GLU A 19 12.95 -5.88 6.29
CA GLU A 19 12.25 -6.91 5.52
C GLU A 19 11.47 -7.89 6.41
N GLY A 20 10.71 -8.80 5.79
CA GLY A 20 9.91 -9.82 6.48
C GLY A 20 8.47 -9.42 6.75
N VAL A 21 8.03 -8.25 6.26
CA VAL A 21 6.64 -7.80 6.38
C VAL A 21 5.77 -8.54 5.37
N ILE A 22 4.66 -9.13 5.81
CA ILE A 22 3.68 -9.69 4.89
C ILE A 22 2.63 -8.63 4.55
N TRP A 23 2.68 -8.13 3.31
CA TRP A 23 1.71 -7.17 2.81
C TRP A 23 0.45 -7.88 2.32
N THR A 24 -0.73 -7.38 2.72
CA THR A 24 -2.03 -7.79 2.17
C THR A 24 -2.72 -6.56 1.61
N ILE A 25 -2.90 -6.52 0.29
CA ILE A 25 -3.52 -5.40 -0.43
C ILE A 25 -4.92 -5.85 -0.85
N PHE A 26 -5.95 -5.29 -0.26
CA PHE A 26 -7.32 -5.52 -0.70
C PHE A 26 -7.55 -4.90 -2.08
N THR A 27 -8.19 -5.64 -2.98
CA THR A 27 -8.46 -5.15 -4.35
C THR A 27 -9.71 -4.28 -4.42
N ASN A 28 -10.54 -4.30 -3.37
CA ASN A 28 -11.69 -3.42 -3.25
C ASN A 28 -11.31 -2.18 -2.44
N THR A 29 -11.55 -1.01 -3.01
CA THR A 29 -11.25 0.29 -2.39
C THR A 29 -12.42 0.83 -1.58
N ILE A 30 -12.12 1.58 -0.52
CA ILE A 30 -13.12 2.36 0.22
C ILE A 30 -13.24 3.74 -0.44
N PRO A 31 -14.44 4.17 -0.86
CA PRO A 31 -14.63 5.51 -1.40
C PRO A 31 -14.45 6.57 -0.31
N ILE A 32 -13.87 7.71 -0.67
CA ILE A 32 -13.67 8.87 0.21
C ILE A 32 -14.08 10.14 -0.53
N ASN A 33 -14.62 11.13 0.19
CA ASN A 33 -14.94 12.44 -0.37
C ASN A 33 -13.66 13.18 -0.79
N GLU A 34 -13.71 13.82 -1.96
CA GLU A 34 -12.63 14.63 -2.51
C GLU A 34 -12.22 15.79 -1.59
N ASP A 35 -13.19 16.45 -0.94
CA ASP A 35 -12.91 17.55 0.00
C ASP A 35 -11.99 17.11 1.15
N SER A 36 -12.27 15.93 1.72
CA SER A 36 -11.45 15.35 2.79
C SER A 36 -10.02 15.06 2.30
N VAL A 37 -9.87 14.58 1.07
CA VAL A 37 -8.55 14.33 0.45
C VAL A 37 -7.80 15.64 0.22
N ASN A 38 -8.50 16.69 -0.22
CA ASN A 38 -7.91 18.00 -0.46
C ASN A 38 -7.43 18.66 0.85
N GLN A 39 -8.22 18.58 1.93
CA GLN A 39 -7.80 19.02 3.26
C GLN A 39 -6.55 18.29 3.74
N LEU A 40 -6.51 16.96 3.58
CA LEU A 40 -5.34 16.15 3.94
C LEU A 40 -4.08 16.59 3.17
N ARG A 41 -4.21 16.81 1.86
CA ARG A 41 -3.11 17.25 0.99
C ARG A 41 -2.60 18.66 1.33
N GLN A 42 -3.45 19.55 1.84
CA GLN A 42 -3.06 20.91 2.21
C GLN A 42 -2.23 20.95 3.51
N ASN A 43 -2.49 20.03 4.44
CA ASN A 43 -1.83 19.98 5.76
C ASN A 43 -0.47 19.24 5.77
N LEU A 44 0.42 19.56 4.83
CA LEU A 44 1.80 19.03 4.73
C LEU A 44 1.95 17.54 4.38
N MET A 45 0.86 16.77 4.22
CA MET A 45 0.92 15.38 3.75
C MET A 45 1.11 15.25 2.22
N ARG A 46 1.86 16.17 1.60
CA ARG A 46 2.17 16.11 0.17
C ARG A 46 3.32 15.14 -0.03
N LYS A 47 3.06 14.08 -0.81
CA LYS A 47 4.05 13.05 -1.18
C LYS A 47 4.62 12.24 -0.01
N VAL A 48 3.81 11.96 1.01
CA VAL A 48 4.16 11.04 2.11
C VAL A 48 3.96 9.60 1.65
N TYR A 49 4.77 9.17 0.69
CA TYR A 49 4.81 7.80 0.19
C TYR A 49 6.22 7.46 -0.30
N ARG A 50 6.58 6.19 -0.20
CA ARG A 50 7.83 5.67 -0.78
C ARG A 50 7.57 5.29 -2.26
N PRO A 51 8.48 5.62 -3.20
CA PRO A 51 8.38 5.13 -4.57
C PRO A 51 8.33 3.60 -4.63
N VAL A 52 7.69 3.06 -5.68
CA VAL A 52 7.67 1.61 -5.93
C VAL A 52 9.10 1.06 -5.99
N GLN A 53 9.29 -0.14 -5.43
CA GLN A 53 10.59 -0.80 -5.41
C GLN A 53 10.59 -1.99 -6.38
N PRO A 54 11.75 -2.37 -6.95
CA PRO A 54 11.85 -3.50 -7.87
C PRO A 54 11.23 -4.77 -7.30
N LEU A 55 10.51 -5.53 -8.13
CA LEU A 55 9.86 -6.77 -7.67
C LEU A 55 10.89 -7.85 -7.30
N ASN A 56 12.02 -7.89 -7.99
CA ASN A 56 13.02 -8.96 -7.90
C ASN A 56 12.34 -10.34 -8.07
N ASN A 57 12.77 -11.35 -7.32
CA ASN A 57 12.26 -12.73 -7.42
C ASN A 57 11.09 -13.03 -6.47
N ARG A 58 10.32 -12.01 -6.07
CA ARG A 58 9.25 -12.19 -5.10
C ARG A 58 8.00 -12.79 -5.73
N SER A 59 7.45 -13.83 -5.12
CA SER A 59 6.15 -14.40 -5.47
C SER A 59 5.01 -13.51 -4.99
N ILE A 60 4.01 -13.34 -5.85
CA ILE A 60 2.78 -12.60 -5.56
C ILE A 60 1.61 -13.59 -5.58
N PHE A 61 0.82 -13.58 -4.53
CA PHE A 61 -0.38 -14.42 -4.40
C PHE A 61 -1.62 -13.56 -4.53
N ARG A 62 -2.67 -14.11 -5.16
CA ARG A 62 -3.99 -13.47 -5.25
C ARG A 62 -5.01 -14.41 -4.63
N SER A 63 -5.92 -13.88 -3.81
CA SER A 63 -7.06 -14.65 -3.32
C SER A 63 -8.03 -14.94 -4.46
N TYR A 64 -8.55 -16.16 -4.52
CA TYR A 64 -9.62 -16.55 -5.45
C TYR A 64 -10.98 -16.00 -5.02
#